data_AF-A0A946KDL3-F1
#
_entry.id   AF-A0A946KDL3-F1
#
_cell.length_a   1.000
_cell.length_b   1.000
_cell.length_c   1.000
_cell.angle_alpha   90.00
_cell.angle_beta   90.00
_cell.angle_gamma   90.00
#
_symmetry.space_group_name_H-M   'P 1'
#
loop_
_entity.id
_entity.type
_entity.pdbx_description
1 polymer ?
#
loop_
_entity_poly.entity_id
_entity_poly.type
_entity_poly.pdbx_seq_one_letter_code
_entity_poly.pdbx_strand_id
1 'polypeptide(L)'
;SIAGPSEIVVVADDSATPETIASDMLAQAEHSPGSALLLTASESLADSVESVLSRRLEILERADLTRDSLDRFGAIVITRSDEESATLADELAAEHLSIDTRDPEETLMKIRHAGAAFLGPFSPVAAGDYAAGPSHVLPTGGTARFAAGLSVNHFLRSGSVIALAKADLAEMADDIQLLAEIEGLTAHRRSVEARSER
;
A
#
# COMPACT_ATOMS: atom_id res chain seq x y z
N SER A 1 -11.22 -4.31 2.30
CA SER A 1 -10.04 -5.15 2.11
C SER A 1 -10.32 -6.54 2.67
N ILE A 2 -9.44 -7.50 2.40
CA ILE A 2 -9.36 -8.72 3.20
C ILE A 2 -8.46 -8.37 4.38
N ALA A 3 -8.87 -8.70 5.61
CA ALA A 3 -8.05 -8.43 6.79
C ALA A 3 -6.89 -9.43 6.86
N GLY A 4 -5.67 -8.92 6.95
CA GLY A 4 -4.45 -9.62 7.32
C GLY A 4 -3.79 -8.99 8.56
N PRO A 5 -2.70 -9.59 9.09
CA PRO A 5 -1.90 -8.97 10.13
C PRO A 5 -1.35 -7.62 9.66
N SER A 6 -1.24 -6.67 10.59
CA SER A 6 -0.74 -5.33 10.30
C SER A 6 0.78 -5.34 10.11
N GLU A 7 1.31 -4.54 9.19
CA GLU A 7 2.69 -4.63 8.75
C GLU A 7 3.35 -3.27 8.49
N ILE A 8 4.65 -3.17 8.81
CA ILE A 8 5.52 -2.07 8.41
C ILE A 8 6.75 -2.62 7.69
N VAL A 9 7.11 -1.96 6.58
CA VAL A 9 8.41 -2.10 5.93
C VAL A 9 9.12 -0.76 6.02
N VAL A 10 10.31 -0.76 6.60
CA VAL A 10 11.21 0.39 6.68
C VAL A 10 12.31 0.21 5.63
N VAL A 11 12.44 1.15 4.70
CA VAL A 11 13.54 1.24 3.75
C VAL A 11 14.49 2.33 4.25
N ALA A 12 15.74 1.96 4.53
CA ALA A 12 16.71 2.92 5.07
C ALA A 12 18.12 2.75 4.47
N ASP A 13 18.80 3.88 4.28
CA ASP A 13 20.21 3.93 3.86
C ASP A 13 21.14 4.31 5.03
N ASP A 14 22.44 4.39 4.75
CA ASP A 14 23.47 4.68 5.76
C ASP A 14 23.37 6.06 6.44
N SER A 15 22.48 6.94 5.98
CA SER A 15 22.23 8.24 6.61
C SER A 15 21.16 8.21 7.71
N ALA A 16 20.39 7.13 7.77
CA ALA A 16 19.25 7.00 8.68
C ALA A 16 19.68 6.91 10.15
N THR A 17 18.77 7.29 11.05
CA THR A 17 19.02 7.22 12.49
C THR A 17 18.54 5.87 13.05
N PRO A 18 19.40 5.03 13.67
CA PRO A 18 18.97 3.74 14.23
C PRO A 18 17.80 3.85 15.22
N GLU A 19 17.75 4.94 16.01
CA GLU A 19 16.66 5.23 16.92
C GLU A 19 15.30 5.45 16.26
N THR A 20 15.23 6.11 15.09
CA THR A 20 13.97 6.36 14.40
C THR A 20 13.43 5.05 13.81
N ILE A 21 14.29 4.31 13.10
CA ILE A 21 13.95 3.01 12.51
C ILE A 21 13.45 2.03 13.57
N ALA A 22 14.21 1.84 14.65
CA ALA A 22 13.83 0.92 15.71
C ALA A 22 12.50 1.33 16.38
N SER A 23 12.22 2.63 16.49
CA SER A 23 10.96 3.11 17.06
C SER A 23 9.77 2.78 16.16
N ASP A 24 9.88 2.96 14.85
CA ASP A 24 8.84 2.59 13.88
C ASP A 24 8.60 1.06 13.88
N MET A 25 9.67 0.26 13.91
CA MET A 25 9.55 -1.20 14.01
C MET A 25 8.85 -1.65 15.30
N LEU A 26 9.19 -1.03 16.44
CA LEU A 26 8.57 -1.35 17.73
C LEU A 26 7.10 -0.90 17.80
N ALA A 27 6.78 0.28 17.25
CA ALA A 27 5.42 0.80 17.17
C ALA A 27 4.51 -0.16 16.39
N GLN A 28 5.02 -0.76 15.31
CA GLN A 28 4.26 -1.78 14.60
C GLN A 28 4.15 -3.08 15.40
N ALA A 29 5.26 -3.57 15.95
CA ALA A 29 5.31 -4.86 16.64
C ALA A 29 4.42 -4.92 17.89
N GLU A 30 4.14 -3.78 18.56
CA GLU A 30 3.24 -3.74 19.71
C GLU A 30 1.75 -3.94 19.38
N HIS A 31 1.35 -3.87 18.10
CA HIS A 31 -0.04 -4.15 17.70
C HIS A 31 -0.45 -5.61 17.94
N SER A 32 0.50 -6.55 17.94
CA SER A 32 0.35 -7.97 18.29
C SER A 32 -0.86 -8.71 17.65
N PRO A 33 -0.67 -9.43 16.52
CA PRO A 33 0.58 -9.55 15.76
C PRO A 33 0.81 -8.33 14.86
N GLY A 34 2.01 -7.74 14.96
CA GLY A 34 2.51 -6.75 14.02
C GLY A 34 3.81 -7.25 13.37
N SER A 35 3.88 -7.20 12.03
CA SER A 35 5.07 -7.56 11.26
C SER A 35 5.93 -6.32 11.05
N ALA A 36 7.25 -6.40 11.30
CA ALA A 36 8.13 -5.24 11.19
C ALA A 36 9.46 -5.59 10.50
N LEU A 37 9.67 -5.05 9.30
CA LEU A 37 10.85 -5.33 8.50
C LEU A 37 11.69 -4.07 8.29
N LEU A 38 13.02 -4.22 8.39
CA LEU A 38 14.00 -3.25 7.90
C LEU A 38 14.67 -3.80 6.64
N LEU A 39 14.70 -3.01 5.57
CA LEU A 39 15.44 -3.27 4.34
C LEU A 39 16.56 -2.22 4.21
N THR A 40 17.81 -2.65 4.24
CA THR A 40 18.97 -1.75 4.13
C THR A 40 20.16 -2.42 3.47
N ALA A 41 20.97 -1.68 2.72
CA ALA A 41 22.26 -2.17 2.22
C ALA A 41 23.42 -1.94 3.23
N SER A 42 23.15 -1.27 4.36
CA SER A 42 24.16 -0.93 5.36
C SER A 42 24.18 -1.94 6.50
N GLU A 43 25.19 -2.81 6.53
CA GLU A 43 25.40 -3.76 7.65
C GLU A 43 25.56 -3.02 8.99
N SER A 44 26.28 -1.90 9.00
CA SER A 44 26.47 -1.11 10.22
C SER A 44 25.17 -0.51 10.76
N LEU A 45 24.24 -0.15 9.86
CA LEU A 45 22.92 0.33 10.26
C LEU A 45 22.09 -0.82 10.83
N ALA A 46 22.10 -1.99 10.17
CA ALA A 46 21.42 -3.19 10.62
C ALA A 46 21.83 -3.58 12.06
N ASP A 47 23.13 -3.68 12.32
CA ASP A 47 23.68 -4.00 13.66
C ASP A 47 23.25 -2.95 14.71
N SER A 48 23.27 -1.67 14.32
CA SER A 48 22.90 -0.58 15.20
C SER A 48 21.40 -0.63 15.55
N VAL A 49 20.54 -0.90 14.57
CA VAL A 49 19.09 -1.03 14.77
C VAL A 49 18.78 -2.22 15.68
N GLU A 50 19.42 -3.38 15.47
CA GLU A 50 19.24 -4.56 16.33
C GLU A 50 19.57 -4.26 17.80
N SER A 51 20.68 -3.55 18.04
CA SER A 51 21.09 -3.10 19.36
C SER A 51 20.06 -2.14 19.99
N VAL A 52 19.55 -1.18 19.21
CA VAL A 52 18.53 -0.24 19.68
C VAL A 52 17.21 -0.95 19.98
N LEU A 53 16.76 -1.88 19.14
CA LEU A 53 15.57 -2.69 19.38
C LEU A 53 15.67 -3.42 20.72
N SER A 54 16.80 -4.10 20.96
CA SER A 54 17.06 -4.82 22.21
C SER A 54 16.98 -3.91 23.43
N ARG A 55 17.65 -2.75 23.38
CA ARG A 55 17.66 -1.75 24.46
C ARG A 55 16.27 -1.14 24.70
N ARG A 56 15.52 -0.84 23.64
CA ARG A 56 14.21 -0.16 23.75
C ARG A 56 13.12 -1.10 24.23
N LEU A 57 13.18 -2.39 23.89
CA LEU A 57 12.27 -3.40 24.42
C LEU A 57 12.25 -3.43 25.95
N GLU A 58 13.38 -3.17 26.62
CA GLU A 58 13.47 -3.20 28.09
C GLU A 58 12.62 -2.14 28.80
N ILE A 59 12.22 -1.08 28.10
CA ILE A 59 11.48 0.05 28.69
C ILE A 59 10.01 0.12 28.23
N LEU A 60 9.57 -0.80 27.36
CA LEU A 60 8.18 -0.83 26.89
C LEU A 60 7.27 -1.53 27.91
N GLU A 61 6.09 -0.97 28.16
CA GLU A 61 5.08 -1.59 29.03
C GLU A 61 4.59 -2.95 28.48
N ARG A 62 4.58 -3.10 27.15
CA ARG A 62 4.13 -4.31 26.43
C ARG A 62 5.29 -5.15 25.89
N ALA A 63 6.48 -5.05 26.50
CA ALA A 63 7.73 -5.65 26.01
C ALA A 63 7.61 -7.12 25.58
N ASP A 64 6.96 -7.97 26.37
CA ASP A 64 6.86 -9.41 26.07
C ASP A 64 6.07 -9.69 24.77
N LEU A 65 4.97 -8.95 24.54
CA LEU A 65 4.14 -9.09 23.32
C LEU A 65 4.84 -8.50 22.10
N THR A 66 5.50 -7.35 22.28
CA THR A 66 6.30 -6.71 21.22
C THR A 66 7.46 -7.63 20.82
N ARG A 67 8.13 -8.26 21.79
CA ARG A 67 9.20 -9.23 21.56
C ARG A 67 8.69 -10.46 20.81
N ASP A 68 7.59 -11.09 21.23
CA ASP A 68 7.01 -12.24 20.51
C ASP A 68 6.68 -11.88 19.05
N SER A 69 6.17 -10.67 18.80
CA SER A 69 5.85 -10.22 17.44
C SER A 69 7.12 -10.04 16.60
N LEU A 70 8.18 -9.43 17.15
CA LEU A 70 9.48 -9.29 16.48
C LEU A 70 10.16 -10.65 16.24
N ASP A 71 10.14 -11.55 17.21
CA ASP A 71 10.79 -12.87 17.09
C ASP A 71 10.12 -13.73 15.99
N ARG A 72 8.81 -13.54 15.78
CA ARG A 72 8.02 -14.34 14.82
C ARG A 72 7.86 -13.69 13.45
N PHE A 73 7.77 -12.37 13.41
CA PHE A 73 7.39 -11.60 12.22
C PHE A 73 8.29 -10.39 11.97
N GLY A 74 9.33 -10.20 12.78
CA GLY A 74 10.35 -9.18 12.57
C GLY A 74 11.49 -9.70 11.70
N ALA A 75 12.09 -8.82 10.89
CA ALA A 75 13.33 -9.13 10.19
C ALA A 75 14.14 -7.86 9.90
N ILE A 76 15.46 -7.99 9.94
CA ILE A 76 16.39 -7.03 9.32
C ILE A 76 17.00 -7.73 8.12
N VAL A 77 16.78 -7.18 6.94
CA VAL A 77 17.22 -7.76 5.66
C VAL A 77 18.31 -6.86 5.08
N ILE A 78 19.52 -7.41 5.03
CA ILE A 78 20.66 -6.77 4.38
C ILE A 78 20.55 -7.04 2.88
N THR A 79 20.36 -5.99 2.09
CA THR A 79 20.26 -6.04 0.63
C THR A 79 21.61 -5.72 -0.02
N ARG A 80 21.73 -5.99 -1.33
CA ARG A 80 22.94 -5.71 -2.11
C ARG A 80 23.08 -4.23 -2.46
N SER A 81 21.99 -3.46 -2.42
CA SER A 81 21.97 -2.02 -2.71
C SER A 81 20.67 -1.37 -2.26
N ASP A 82 20.67 -0.04 -2.11
CA ASP A 82 19.47 0.75 -1.82
C ASP A 82 18.36 0.53 -2.88
N GLU A 83 18.75 0.30 -4.12
CA GLU A 83 17.85 -0.01 -5.24
C GLU A 83 17.15 -1.38 -5.04
N GLU A 84 17.88 -2.38 -4.52
CA GLU A 84 17.28 -3.67 -4.18
C GLU A 84 16.33 -3.53 -2.98
N SER A 85 16.65 -2.69 -1.98
CA SER A 85 15.73 -2.39 -0.88
C SER A 85 14.41 -1.82 -1.39
N ALA A 86 14.44 -0.87 -2.32
CA ALA A 86 13.24 -0.31 -2.93
C ALA A 86 12.46 -1.36 -3.75
N THR A 87 13.18 -2.20 -4.52
CA THR A 87 12.55 -3.29 -5.30
C THR A 87 11.82 -4.28 -4.39
N LEU A 88 12.46 -4.71 -3.30
CA LEU A 88 11.86 -5.61 -2.32
C LEU A 88 10.67 -4.98 -1.61
N ALA A 89 10.72 -3.67 -1.31
CA ALA A 89 9.57 -2.97 -0.75
C ALA A 89 8.36 -2.95 -1.71
N ASP A 90 8.57 -2.70 -3.01
CA ASP A 90 7.50 -2.79 -4.04
C ASP A 90 6.93 -4.21 -4.14
N GLU A 91 7.78 -5.23 -3.97
CA GLU A 91 7.37 -6.63 -4.00
C GLU A 91 6.57 -7.04 -2.75
N LEU A 92 6.92 -6.52 -1.58
CA LEU A 92 6.19 -6.78 -0.34
C LEU A 92 4.81 -6.11 -0.34
N ALA A 93 4.70 -4.91 -0.94
CA ALA A 93 3.45 -4.16 -1.03
C ALA A 93 2.76 -3.99 0.33
N ALA A 94 3.54 -3.51 1.30
CA ALA A 94 3.16 -3.43 2.71
C ALA A 94 2.01 -2.44 2.96
N GLU A 95 1.32 -2.65 4.07
CA GLU A 95 0.37 -1.71 4.66
C GLU A 95 1.02 -0.34 4.93
N HIS A 96 2.08 -0.31 5.73
CA HIS A 96 2.86 0.90 6.00
C HIS A 96 4.26 0.80 5.41
N LEU A 97 4.70 1.84 4.71
CA LEU A 97 6.04 1.98 4.16
C LEU A 97 6.72 3.21 4.77
N SER A 98 7.77 3.01 5.57
CA SER A 98 8.61 4.10 6.08
C SER A 98 9.88 4.19 5.23
N ILE A 99 10.25 5.38 4.77
CA ILE A 99 11.44 5.63 3.95
C ILE A 99 12.32 6.64 4.65
N ASP A 100 13.42 6.17 5.24
CA ASP A 100 14.43 7.00 5.91
C ASP A 100 15.75 6.88 5.14
N THR A 101 15.84 7.60 4.02
CA THR A 101 17.03 7.64 3.14
C THR A 101 17.47 9.08 2.90
N ARG A 102 18.63 9.29 2.27
CA ARG A 102 19.12 10.63 1.88
C ARG A 102 18.16 11.36 0.95
N ASP A 103 17.47 10.63 0.08
CA ASP A 103 16.44 11.14 -0.82
C ASP A 103 15.18 10.24 -0.77
N PRO A 104 14.27 10.49 0.19
CA PRO A 104 13.07 9.70 0.34
C PRO A 104 12.11 9.80 -0.85
N GLU A 105 12.10 10.95 -1.54
CA GLU A 105 11.24 11.18 -2.70
C GLU A 105 11.72 10.36 -3.91
N GLU A 106 13.03 10.36 -4.18
CA GLU A 106 13.62 9.51 -5.23
C GLU A 106 13.39 8.02 -4.96
N THR A 107 13.52 7.62 -3.70
CA THR A 107 13.26 6.24 -3.27
C THR A 107 11.79 5.86 -3.49
N LEU A 108 10.85 6.73 -3.10
CA LEU A 108 9.42 6.50 -3.29
C LEU A 108 9.03 6.36 -4.77
N MET A 109 9.66 7.13 -5.67
CA MET A 109 9.37 7.04 -7.12
C MET A 109 9.64 5.65 -7.72
N LYS A 110 10.41 4.81 -7.04
CA LYS A 110 10.72 3.42 -7.43
C LYS A 110 9.74 2.39 -6.86
N ILE A 111 8.86 2.80 -5.94
CA ILE A 111 7.92 1.94 -5.22
C ILE A 111 6.50 2.31 -5.61
N ARG A 112 5.79 1.38 -6.25
CA ARG A 112 4.42 1.57 -6.75
C ARG A 112 3.37 1.08 -5.77
N HIS A 113 3.74 0.16 -4.87
CA HIS A 113 2.80 -0.53 -4.00
C HIS A 113 3.11 -0.30 -2.51
N ALA A 114 2.25 0.48 -1.85
CA ALA A 114 2.18 0.63 -0.40
C ALA A 114 0.78 1.11 0.00
N GLY A 115 0.30 0.74 1.18
CA GLY A 115 -0.96 1.25 1.72
C GLY A 115 -0.86 2.74 2.06
N ALA A 116 0.16 3.10 2.84
CA ALA A 116 0.57 4.47 3.12
C ALA A 116 2.10 4.57 3.18
N ALA A 117 2.65 5.66 2.65
CA ALA A 117 4.09 5.93 2.66
C ALA A 117 4.42 7.13 3.57
N PHE A 118 5.50 6.99 4.33
CA PHE A 118 5.99 7.94 5.31
C PHE A 118 7.43 8.31 4.94
N LEU A 119 7.67 9.60 4.69
CA LEU A 119 8.93 10.06 4.09
C LEU A 119 9.79 10.83 5.09
N GLY A 120 11.02 10.37 5.26
CA GLY A 120 12.05 10.99 6.07
C GLY A 120 11.89 10.79 7.58
N PRO A 121 12.90 11.21 8.37
CA PRO A 121 13.02 10.87 9.79
C PRO A 121 11.99 11.56 10.71
N PHE A 122 11.20 12.49 10.18
CA PHE A 122 10.20 13.25 10.94
C PHE A 122 8.76 12.81 10.64
N SER A 123 8.59 11.69 9.95
CA SER A 123 7.29 11.13 9.56
C SER A 123 7.06 9.76 10.23
N PRO A 124 6.98 9.66 11.57
CA PRO A 124 6.75 8.37 12.21
C PRO A 124 5.38 7.80 11.83
N VAL A 125 5.25 6.48 11.78
CA VAL A 125 3.99 5.80 11.39
C VAL A 125 2.80 6.28 12.24
N ALA A 126 3.03 6.48 13.53
CA ALA A 126 2.04 6.98 14.48
C ALA A 126 1.44 8.35 14.09
N ALA A 127 2.18 9.20 13.37
CA ALA A 127 1.61 10.46 12.88
C ALA A 127 0.45 10.19 11.89
N GLY A 128 0.60 9.20 11.01
CA GLY A 128 -0.45 8.75 10.09
C GLY A 128 -1.61 8.08 10.80
N ASP A 129 -1.32 7.30 11.84
CA ASP A 129 -2.34 6.60 12.61
C ASP A 129 -3.29 7.54 13.35
N TYR A 130 -2.82 8.72 13.74
CA TYR A 130 -3.56 9.57 14.67
C TYR A 130 -3.92 10.97 14.14
N ALA A 131 -3.03 11.63 13.39
CA ALA A 131 -3.14 13.09 13.24
C ALA A 131 -2.84 13.68 11.85
N ALA A 132 -2.10 12.97 10.99
CA ALA A 132 -1.67 13.52 9.70
C ALA A 132 -2.84 13.71 8.71
N GLY A 133 -3.93 12.97 8.88
CA GLY A 133 -5.17 13.14 8.11
C GLY A 133 -5.61 11.95 7.25
N PRO A 134 -4.70 11.19 6.58
CA PRO A 134 -5.08 9.96 5.88
C PRO A 134 -5.73 8.93 6.81
N SER A 135 -6.54 8.02 6.25
CA SER A 135 -7.09 6.92 7.05
C SER A 135 -6.02 5.88 7.34
N HIS A 136 -5.96 5.41 8.58
CA HIS A 136 -5.14 4.25 8.98
C HIS A 136 -5.80 2.89 8.67
N VAL A 137 -6.98 2.87 8.03
CA VAL A 137 -7.59 1.61 7.60
C VAL A 137 -7.01 1.28 6.24
N LEU A 138 -5.93 0.49 6.24
CA LEU A 138 -5.10 0.24 5.07
C LEU A 138 -5.20 -1.22 4.59
N PRO A 139 -4.80 -1.49 3.33
CA PRO A 139 -4.67 -2.85 2.82
C PRO A 139 -3.46 -3.56 3.43
N THR A 140 -3.67 -4.75 3.98
CA THR A 140 -2.62 -5.60 4.60
C THR A 140 -2.34 -6.86 3.78
N GLY A 141 -1.25 -7.57 4.07
CA GLY A 141 -0.92 -8.88 3.49
C GLY A 141 -0.63 -8.81 2.00
N GLY A 142 0.08 -7.76 1.57
CA GLY A 142 0.41 -7.52 0.15
C GLY A 142 -0.78 -7.06 -0.71
N THR A 143 -1.94 -6.78 -0.11
CA THR A 143 -3.12 -6.36 -0.88
C THR A 143 -3.04 -4.93 -1.39
N ALA A 144 -2.04 -4.13 -0.98
CA ALA A 144 -1.78 -2.79 -1.55
C ALA A 144 -1.48 -2.84 -3.06
N ARG A 145 -1.22 -4.02 -3.62
CA ARG A 145 -1.11 -4.25 -5.07
C ARG A 145 -2.39 -3.96 -5.85
N PHE A 146 -3.55 -4.10 -5.22
CA PHE A 146 -4.86 -3.97 -5.89
C PHE A 146 -5.94 -3.30 -5.03
N ALA A 147 -5.70 -3.10 -3.74
CA ALA A 147 -6.61 -2.43 -2.82
C ALA A 147 -6.02 -1.08 -2.39
N ALA A 148 -6.90 -0.12 -2.12
CA ALA A 148 -6.53 1.20 -1.60
C ALA A 148 -6.84 1.29 -0.10
N GLY A 149 -6.14 2.21 0.57
CA GLY A 149 -6.55 2.67 1.91
C GLY A 149 -7.95 3.26 1.90
N LEU A 150 -8.65 3.14 3.02
CA LEU A 150 -10.02 3.63 3.18
C LEU A 150 -10.07 5.13 2.87
N SER A 151 -11.08 5.52 2.12
CA SER A 151 -11.29 6.90 1.68
C SER A 151 -12.77 7.17 1.50
N VAL A 152 -13.14 8.44 1.33
CA VAL A 152 -14.53 8.84 1.08
C VAL A 152 -15.17 8.11 -0.11
N ASN A 153 -14.37 7.75 -1.13
CA ASN A 153 -14.84 7.03 -2.31
C ASN A 153 -15.41 5.64 -1.97
N HIS A 154 -14.95 5.01 -0.88
CA HIS A 154 -15.47 3.71 -0.42
C HIS A 154 -16.90 3.80 0.13
N PHE A 155 -17.35 5.00 0.49
CA PHE A 155 -18.71 5.26 0.97
C PHE A 155 -19.63 5.81 -0.13
N LEU A 156 -19.09 6.04 -1.33
CA LEU A 156 -19.86 6.45 -2.49
C LEU A 156 -20.29 5.22 -3.31
N ARG A 157 -21.42 5.33 -3.98
CA ARG A 157 -21.86 4.38 -4.99
C ARG A 157 -21.88 5.07 -6.36
N SER A 158 -21.08 4.59 -7.29
CA SER A 158 -21.11 5.05 -8.68
C SER A 158 -22.25 4.38 -9.46
N GLY A 159 -22.80 5.11 -10.42
CA GLY A 159 -23.79 4.63 -11.38
C GLY A 159 -23.74 5.48 -12.64
N SER A 160 -24.04 4.87 -13.78
CA SER A 160 -24.05 5.56 -15.07
C SER A 160 -25.49 5.88 -15.49
N VAL A 161 -25.73 7.11 -15.92
CA VAL A 161 -26.99 7.52 -16.56
C VAL A 161 -26.68 7.84 -18.02
N ILE A 162 -27.36 7.17 -18.94
CA ILE A 162 -27.17 7.34 -20.38
C ILE A 162 -28.48 7.87 -20.96
N ALA A 163 -28.40 9.02 -21.62
CA ALA A 163 -29.51 9.62 -22.35
C ALA A 163 -28.99 10.02 -23.73
N LEU A 164 -29.43 9.29 -24.76
CA LEU A 164 -29.06 9.56 -26.15
C LEU A 164 -30.17 10.36 -26.82
N ALA A 165 -29.79 11.38 -27.59
CA ALA A 165 -30.67 11.90 -28.61
C ALA A 165 -30.78 10.88 -29.75
N LYS A 166 -31.81 11.03 -30.59
CA LYS A 166 -32.02 10.17 -31.76
C LYS A 166 -30.81 10.18 -32.70
N ALA A 167 -30.21 11.35 -32.93
CA ALA A 167 -29.05 11.50 -33.80
C ALA A 167 -27.82 10.76 -33.25
N ASP A 168 -27.58 10.83 -31.94
CA ASP A 168 -26.47 10.14 -31.29
C ASP A 168 -26.61 8.62 -31.44
N LEU A 169 -27.81 8.07 -31.23
CA LEU A 169 -28.06 6.65 -31.43
C LEU A 169 -27.88 6.25 -32.90
N ALA A 170 -28.30 7.09 -33.85
CA ALA A 170 -28.17 6.81 -35.27
C ALA A 170 -26.70 6.73 -35.71
N GLU A 171 -25.82 7.56 -35.15
CA GLU A 171 -24.39 7.55 -35.46
C GLU A 171 -23.69 6.24 -35.07
N MET A 172 -24.14 5.61 -33.98
CA MET A 172 -23.58 4.33 -33.47
C MET A 172 -24.43 3.09 -33.81
N ALA A 173 -25.56 3.27 -34.52
CA ALA A 173 -26.55 2.22 -34.70
C ALA A 173 -25.99 1.01 -35.47
N ASP A 174 -25.24 1.25 -36.53
CA ASP A 174 -24.70 0.20 -37.39
C ASP A 174 -23.62 -0.61 -36.65
N ASP A 175 -22.75 0.06 -35.90
CA ASP A 175 -21.72 -0.59 -35.09
C ASP A 175 -22.33 -1.48 -33.99
N ILE A 176 -23.33 -0.97 -33.25
CA ILE A 176 -23.99 -1.76 -32.20
C ILE A 176 -24.71 -2.97 -32.80
N GLN A 177 -25.37 -2.80 -33.95
CA GLN A 177 -26.08 -3.89 -34.62
C GLN A 177 -25.12 -4.97 -35.12
N LEU A 178 -23.98 -4.57 -35.70
CA LEU A 178 -22.94 -5.48 -36.16
C LEU A 178 -22.36 -6.29 -34.98
N LEU A 179 -22.01 -5.62 -33.88
CA LEU A 179 -21.52 -6.31 -32.67
C LEU A 179 -22.56 -7.30 -32.14
N ALA A 180 -23.82 -6.88 -32.04
CA ALA A 180 -24.90 -7.75 -31.58
C ALA A 180 -25.17 -8.94 -32.52
N GLU A 181 -24.92 -8.80 -33.83
CA GLU A 181 -25.01 -9.90 -34.79
C GLU A 181 -23.86 -10.90 -34.63
N ILE A 182 -22.63 -10.41 -34.50
CA ILE A 182 -21.44 -11.25 -34.27
C ILE A 182 -21.57 -12.07 -32.98
N GLU A 183 -22.12 -11.47 -31.92
CA GLU A 183 -22.39 -12.15 -30.64
C GLU A 183 -23.63 -13.07 -30.68
N GLY A 184 -24.41 -13.06 -31.76
CA GLY A 184 -25.66 -13.82 -31.88
C GLY A 184 -26.82 -13.29 -31.02
N LEU A 185 -26.70 -12.08 -30.48
CA LEU A 185 -27.68 -11.44 -29.58
C LEU A 185 -28.78 -10.72 -30.37
N THR A 186 -29.62 -11.48 -31.05
CA THR A 186 -30.64 -10.97 -31.99
C THR A 186 -31.61 -9.95 -31.36
N ALA A 187 -31.95 -10.11 -30.08
CA ALA A 187 -32.81 -9.17 -29.35
C ALA A 187 -32.12 -7.82 -29.05
N HIS A 188 -30.81 -7.82 -28.79
CA HIS A 188 -30.04 -6.58 -28.59
C HIS A 188 -30.00 -5.76 -29.89
N ARG A 189 -29.67 -6.41 -31.01
CA ARG A 189 -29.71 -5.81 -32.36
C ARG A 189 -31.07 -5.18 -32.65
N ARG A 190 -32.16 -5.96 -32.47
CA ARG A 190 -33.53 -5.49 -32.67
C ARG A 190 -33.94 -4.34 -31.77
N SER A 191 -33.36 -4.23 -30.58
CA SER A 191 -33.64 -3.11 -29.68
C SER A 191 -33.12 -1.78 -30.22
N VAL A 192 -32.02 -1.79 -30.98
CA VAL A 192 -31.48 -0.61 -31.68
C VAL A 192 -32.29 -0.32 -32.94
N GLU A 193 -32.54 -1.34 -33.78
CA GLU A 193 -33.35 -1.21 -35.00
C GLU A 193 -34.70 -0.53 -34.71
N ALA A 194 -35.40 -0.96 -33.66
CA ALA A 194 -36.70 -0.42 -33.26
C ALA A 194 -36.69 1.10 -32.95
N ARG A 195 -35.51 1.69 -32.73
CA ARG A 195 -35.30 3.12 -32.43
C ARG A 195 -34.63 3.87 -33.58
N SER A 196 -33.89 3.17 -34.44
CA SER A 196 -33.24 3.71 -35.62
C SER A 196 -34.15 3.77 -36.86
N GLU A 197 -35.19 2.93 -36.94
CA GLU A 197 -36.11 2.84 -38.09
C GLU A 197 -37.24 3.91 -38.13
N ARG A 198 -37.00 5.13 -37.64
CA ARG A 198 -37.96 6.25 -37.74
C ARG A 198 -37.28 7.56 -38.08
#